data_AF-A0A151EF24-F1
#
_entry.id   AF-A0A151EF24-F1
#
_cell.length_a   1.000
_cell.length_b   1.000
_cell.length_c   1.000
_cell.angle_alpha   90.00
_cell.angle_beta   90.00
_cell.angle_gamma   90.00
#
_symmetry.space_group_name_H-M   'P 1'
#
loop_
_entity.id
_entity.type
_entity.pdbx_description
1 polymer ?
#
loop_
_entity_poly.entity_id
_entity_poly.type
_entity_poly.pdbx_seq_one_letter_code
_entity_poly.pdbx_strand_id
1 'polypeptide(L)'
;MNKKSKLLADLINKGILIKNKNKFYLKFDSFKLFEIDKIFLKHKDYDDILILTSDNIIFEYWIKQKIMIPPWHTHWFQLRDNFLLKLKNKLLKTLLDKAIKKAGTLNKLCKSLEMSTPSFYNVYYGKTFMISVRKLRKLLNYLNLLYIEFNNRIEYTKKGSIISIQNPIFPINLNSEHGAFILGAIVSDGCIYIDKKARGILRTKYSTSETESLKQFINHINRIYGKVHMCKEHIRNCEIIRIGSSIIGETLIKVGAILGHKAKVDGMVPWLIRLGSRQLKINYLRAVFSDEASIYIGKKPYSGYIILSRYKHINKLTRRQRDTLVSLERYMNARKFPTGHIIKSITIKKALEKMKRDAGMLTIITSLPNLLLGESKILSDLSIKHRLWSRNLNKTPAGNYSLCCDLFINKKSSIIKFYKEVGFSLSSKQEKLIKLVNKLENKNGFEII
;
A
#
# COMPACT_ATOMS: atom_id res chain seq x y z
N MET A 1 37.99 17.97 -4.48
CA MET A 1 36.60 17.97 -3.95
C MET A 1 36.07 16.54 -3.91
N ASN A 2 35.60 16.04 -2.76
CA ASN A 2 35.05 14.68 -2.65
C ASN A 2 33.87 14.48 -3.63
N LYS A 3 33.79 13.32 -4.31
CA LYS A 3 32.69 12.95 -5.25
C LYS A 3 31.30 13.24 -4.67
N LYS A 4 31.14 13.06 -3.35
CA LYS A 4 29.91 13.38 -2.60
C LYS A 4 29.60 14.88 -2.57
N SER A 5 30.60 15.74 -2.34
CA SER A 5 30.41 17.20 -2.30
C SER A 5 30.04 17.76 -3.68
N LYS A 6 30.66 17.24 -4.76
CA LYS A 6 30.31 17.63 -6.14
C LYS A 6 28.88 17.27 -6.51
N LEU A 7 28.45 16.08 -6.11
CA LEU A 7 27.08 15.62 -6.31
C LEU A 7 26.06 16.48 -5.53
N LEU A 8 26.34 16.79 -4.26
CA LEU A 8 25.48 17.65 -3.46
C LEU A 8 25.33 19.03 -4.10
N ALA A 9 26.43 19.62 -4.56
CA ALA A 9 26.40 20.88 -5.29
C ALA A 9 25.56 20.79 -6.58
N ASP A 10 25.70 19.71 -7.36
CA ASP A 10 24.89 19.47 -8.56
C ASP A 10 23.39 19.39 -8.23
N LEU A 11 23.02 18.68 -7.17
CA LEU A 11 21.62 18.55 -6.74
C LEU A 11 21.03 19.87 -6.22
N ILE A 12 21.84 20.71 -5.55
CA ILE A 12 21.43 22.05 -5.11
C ILE A 12 21.26 22.98 -6.31
N ASN A 13 22.22 22.99 -7.24
CA ASN A 13 22.16 23.82 -8.45
C ASN A 13 20.96 23.47 -9.33
N LYS A 14 20.51 22.21 -9.30
CA LYS A 14 19.28 21.75 -9.97
C LYS A 14 17.99 22.08 -9.23
N GLY A 15 18.06 22.71 -8.05
CA GLY A 15 16.90 23.00 -7.21
C GLY A 15 16.24 21.76 -6.58
N ILE A 16 16.88 20.59 -6.66
CA ILE A 16 16.37 19.35 -6.08
C ILE A 16 16.56 19.36 -4.56
N LEU A 17 17.70 19.87 -4.11
CA LEU A 17 18.03 20.04 -2.69
C LEU A 17 17.95 21.50 -2.27
N ILE A 18 17.27 21.74 -1.17
CA ILE A 18 17.27 23.03 -0.48
C ILE A 18 18.17 22.91 0.74
N LYS A 19 19.20 23.76 0.82
CA LYS A 19 20.03 23.89 2.02
C LYS A 19 19.44 24.99 2.90
N ASN A 20 19.14 24.67 4.16
CA ASN A 20 18.76 25.65 5.17
C ASN A 20 19.60 25.41 6.43
N LYS A 21 20.46 26.38 6.76
CA LYS A 21 21.51 26.26 7.78
C LYS A 21 22.37 25.01 7.53
N ASN A 22 22.40 24.08 8.49
CA ASN A 22 23.18 22.84 8.47
C ASN A 22 22.35 21.63 8.01
N LYS A 23 21.14 21.84 7.48
CA LYS A 23 20.23 20.78 7.05
C LYS A 23 19.94 20.85 5.56
N PHE A 24 19.69 19.69 4.96
CA PHE A 24 19.27 19.55 3.57
C PHE A 24 17.85 19.02 3.48
N TYR A 25 17.09 19.53 2.53
CA TYR A 25 15.69 19.18 2.33
C TYR A 25 15.43 18.83 0.87
N LEU A 26 14.57 17.83 0.64
CA LEU A 26 13.96 17.57 -0.67
C LEU A 26 12.60 18.28 -0.75
N LYS A 27 12.36 18.98 -1.87
CA LYS A 27 11.07 19.63 -2.16
C LYS A 27 10.35 18.89 -3.28
N PHE A 28 9.06 18.61 -3.06
CA PHE A 28 8.15 18.08 -4.07
C PHE A 28 6.82 18.84 -3.96
N ASP A 29 6.18 19.14 -5.10
CA ASP A 29 5.00 20.02 -5.12
C ASP A 29 3.83 19.50 -4.28
N SER A 30 3.68 18.17 -4.19
CA SER A 30 2.57 17.53 -3.46
C SER A 30 2.86 17.25 -1.98
N PHE A 31 4.07 17.54 -1.48
CA PHE A 31 4.48 17.15 -0.14
C PHE A 31 5.18 18.30 0.60
N LYS A 32 5.21 18.19 1.93
CA LYS A 32 6.10 19.01 2.76
C LYS A 32 7.56 18.70 2.43
N LEU A 33 8.46 19.61 2.80
CA LEU A 33 9.90 19.39 2.72
C LEU A 33 10.29 18.12 3.50
N PHE A 34 11.07 17.25 2.87
CA PHE A 34 11.63 16.08 3.54
C PHE A 34 13.05 16.37 4.00
N GLU A 35 13.28 16.34 5.31
CA GLU A 35 14.63 16.49 5.87
C GLU A 35 15.47 15.25 5.55
N ILE A 36 16.66 15.46 5.00
CA ILE A 36 17.60 14.39 4.68
C ILE A 36 18.38 14.03 5.93
N ASP A 37 18.36 12.74 6.27
CA ASP A 37 19.22 12.16 7.32
C ASP A 37 20.54 11.69 6.70
N LYS A 38 20.47 10.82 5.68
CA LYS A 38 21.65 10.15 5.11
C LYS A 38 21.60 10.05 3.59
N ILE A 39 22.79 9.99 2.98
CA ILE A 39 22.96 9.80 1.55
C ILE A 39 23.96 8.66 1.33
N PHE A 40 23.53 7.65 0.58
CA PHE A 40 24.29 6.43 0.30
C PHE A 40 24.52 6.26 -1.21
N LEU A 41 25.68 5.72 -1.57
CA LEU A 41 25.94 5.25 -2.93
C LEU A 41 25.54 3.77 -3.01
N LYS A 42 24.71 3.40 -3.98
CA LYS A 42 24.21 2.03 -4.09
C LYS A 42 25.17 1.17 -4.91
N HIS A 43 25.97 0.35 -4.24
CA HIS A 43 26.92 -0.60 -4.84
C HIS A 43 27.97 0.06 -5.78
N LYS A 44 28.99 -0.70 -6.19
CA LYS A 44 30.04 -0.20 -7.10
C LYS A 44 29.59 -0.07 -8.57
N ASP A 45 28.52 -0.77 -8.95
CA ASP A 45 28.13 -0.94 -10.36
C ASP A 45 26.92 -0.12 -10.78
N TYR A 46 26.22 0.52 -9.84
CA TYR A 46 25.02 1.30 -10.14
C TYR A 46 25.26 2.79 -9.91
N ASP A 47 24.92 3.59 -10.91
CA ASP A 47 24.99 5.05 -10.88
C ASP A 47 23.78 5.67 -10.17
N ASP A 48 23.25 5.04 -9.12
CA ASP A 48 22.16 5.58 -8.31
C ASP A 48 22.58 5.87 -6.87
N ILE A 49 22.02 6.95 -6.34
CA ILE A 49 22.19 7.42 -4.96
C ILE A 49 20.89 7.20 -4.23
N LEU A 50 20.98 6.64 -3.04
CA LEU A 50 19.86 6.53 -2.11
C LEU A 50 19.92 7.70 -1.13
N ILE A 51 18.82 8.44 -1.03
CA ILE A 51 18.67 9.54 -0.07
C ILE A 51 17.63 9.09 0.95
N LEU A 52 18.07 8.89 2.19
CA LEU A 52 17.24 8.51 3.32
C LEU A 52 16.83 9.77 4.10
N THR A 53 15.53 9.92 4.32
CA THR A 53 14.97 11.02 5.11
C THR A 53 14.80 10.66 6.57
N SER A 54 14.57 11.67 7.42
CA SER A 54 14.23 11.48 8.84
C SER A 54 12.98 10.64 9.08
N ASP A 55 12.08 10.55 8.09
CA ASP A 55 10.88 9.71 8.12
C ASP A 55 11.14 8.26 7.66
N ASN A 56 12.42 7.87 7.46
CA ASN A 56 12.84 6.59 6.88
C ASN A 56 12.31 6.34 5.46
N ILE A 57 12.18 7.41 4.66
CA ILE A 57 11.73 7.33 3.27
C ILE A 57 12.98 7.38 2.37
N ILE A 58 13.02 6.49 1.37
CA ILE A 58 14.16 6.37 0.46
C ILE A 58 13.81 6.97 -0.90
N PHE A 59 14.54 8.00 -1.30
CA PHE A 59 14.53 8.57 -2.64
C PHE A 59 15.71 8.02 -3.44
N GLU A 60 15.53 7.91 -4.76
CA GLU A 60 16.56 7.40 -5.66
C GLU A 60 16.94 8.48 -6.67
N TYR A 61 18.19 8.93 -6.68
CA TYR A 61 18.72 9.79 -7.74
C TYR A 61 19.57 8.96 -8.70
N TRP A 62 19.12 8.83 -9.93
CA TRP A 62 19.79 8.06 -10.97
C TRP A 62 20.68 8.98 -11.79
N ILE A 63 21.99 8.99 -11.51
CA ILE A 63 22.98 9.96 -12.02
C ILE A 63 23.01 9.96 -13.55
N LYS A 64 23.17 8.79 -14.19
CA LYS A 64 23.18 8.67 -15.66
C LYS A 64 21.88 9.11 -16.31
N GLN A 65 20.78 8.97 -15.58
CA GLN A 65 19.45 9.36 -16.03
C GLN A 65 19.12 10.82 -15.68
N LYS A 66 19.98 11.48 -14.88
CA LYS A 66 19.82 12.84 -14.35
C LYS A 66 18.43 13.10 -13.75
N ILE A 67 17.86 12.09 -13.07
CA ILE A 67 16.49 12.14 -12.56
C ILE A 67 16.43 11.77 -11.08
N MET A 68 15.65 12.56 -10.32
CA MET A 68 15.20 12.21 -8.98
C MET A 68 13.90 11.42 -9.10
N ILE A 69 13.91 10.18 -8.63
CA ILE A 69 12.73 9.32 -8.62
C ILE A 69 12.12 9.36 -7.22
N PRO A 70 10.91 9.92 -7.08
CA PRO A 70 10.25 9.90 -5.79
C PRO A 70 9.85 8.46 -5.41
N PRO A 71 9.73 8.16 -4.11
CA PRO A 71 9.44 6.82 -3.60
C PRO A 71 8.08 6.26 -4.04
N TRP A 72 7.11 7.12 -4.38
CA TRP A 72 5.81 6.71 -4.92
C TRP A 72 5.83 6.42 -6.43
N HIS A 73 6.97 6.67 -7.11
CA HIS A 73 7.20 6.25 -8.48
C HIS A 73 8.00 4.95 -8.54
N THR A 74 7.61 4.10 -9.48
CA THR A 74 8.41 2.93 -9.87
C THR A 74 8.48 2.81 -11.38
N HIS A 75 9.68 2.94 -11.91
CA HIS A 75 10.01 2.78 -13.32
C HIS A 75 10.38 1.32 -13.63
N TRP A 76 10.32 0.93 -14.91
CA TRP A 76 10.66 -0.43 -15.34
C TRP A 76 12.10 -0.83 -14.99
N PHE A 77 13.03 0.13 -14.96
CA PHE A 77 14.45 -0.11 -14.69
C PHE A 77 14.78 -0.25 -13.19
N GLN A 78 13.82 0.05 -12.31
CA GLN A 78 13.88 -0.20 -10.86
C GLN A 78 13.37 -1.60 -10.49
N LEU A 79 12.77 -2.32 -11.43
CA LEU A 79 12.33 -3.70 -11.23
C LEU A 79 13.54 -4.62 -11.05
N ARG A 80 13.30 -5.81 -10.48
CA ARG A 80 14.33 -6.83 -10.29
C ARG A 80 15.05 -7.15 -11.61
N ASP A 81 16.36 -7.33 -11.53
CA ASP A 81 17.25 -7.55 -12.67
C ASP A 81 16.82 -8.68 -13.61
N ASN A 82 16.26 -9.76 -13.06
CA ASN A 82 15.81 -10.94 -13.78
C ASN A 82 14.37 -10.85 -14.30
N PHE A 83 13.66 -9.74 -14.03
CA PHE A 83 12.29 -9.56 -14.48
C PHE A 83 12.25 -9.40 -16.01
N LEU A 84 11.35 -10.12 -16.68
CA LEU A 84 11.29 -10.17 -18.14
C LEU A 84 10.29 -9.17 -18.70
N LEU A 85 10.75 -8.40 -19.69
CA LEU A 85 9.99 -7.38 -20.40
C LEU A 85 9.88 -7.73 -21.89
N LYS A 86 8.72 -7.47 -22.49
CA LYS A 86 8.54 -7.41 -23.93
C LYS A 86 8.48 -5.93 -24.35
N LEU A 87 9.25 -5.55 -25.36
CA LEU A 87 9.20 -4.21 -25.94
C LEU A 87 8.27 -4.17 -27.15
N LYS A 88 7.56 -3.05 -27.34
CA LYS A 88 6.65 -2.82 -28.47
C LYS A 88 7.40 -2.80 -29.81
N ASN A 89 6.68 -3.05 -30.91
CA ASN A 89 7.10 -2.76 -32.28
C ASN A 89 8.48 -3.31 -32.69
N LYS A 90 8.84 -4.51 -32.23
CA LYS A 90 10.17 -5.13 -32.47
C LYS A 90 11.35 -4.26 -32.03
N LEU A 91 11.14 -3.28 -31.15
CA LEU A 91 12.15 -2.31 -30.71
C LEU A 91 13.40 -2.96 -30.13
N LEU A 92 13.25 -4.10 -29.45
CA LEU A 92 14.37 -4.87 -28.93
C LEU A 92 15.34 -5.29 -30.05
N LYS A 93 14.80 -5.73 -31.19
CA LYS A 93 15.61 -6.11 -32.35
C LYS A 93 16.34 -4.88 -32.91
N THR A 94 15.63 -3.77 -33.10
CA THR A 94 16.23 -2.50 -33.57
C THR A 94 17.37 -2.00 -32.67
N LEU A 95 17.21 -2.09 -31.35
CA LEU A 95 18.27 -1.74 -30.41
C LEU A 95 19.48 -2.66 -30.55
N LEU A 96 19.23 -3.97 -30.67
CA LEU A 96 20.28 -4.97 -30.81
C LEU A 96 21.06 -4.77 -32.12
N ASP A 97 20.37 -4.53 -33.23
CA ASP A 97 20.98 -4.26 -34.54
C ASP A 97 21.87 -3.00 -34.48
N LYS A 98 21.38 -1.92 -33.85
CA LYS A 98 22.19 -0.70 -33.61
C LYS A 98 23.43 -0.98 -32.76
N ALA A 99 23.30 -1.77 -31.71
CA ALA A 99 24.40 -2.10 -30.82
C ALA A 99 25.44 -3.00 -31.50
N ILE A 100 25.00 -3.98 -32.30
CA ILE A 100 25.87 -4.84 -33.10
C ILE A 100 26.63 -4.00 -34.12
N LYS A 101 25.95 -3.12 -34.86
CA LYS A 101 26.59 -2.20 -35.81
C LYS A 101 27.68 -1.37 -35.13
N LYS A 102 27.42 -0.85 -33.92
CA LYS A 102 28.40 -0.10 -33.13
C LYS A 102 29.58 -0.96 -32.65
N ALA A 103 29.35 -2.23 -32.30
CA ALA A 103 30.38 -3.14 -31.79
C ALA A 103 31.17 -3.89 -32.89
N GLY A 104 30.67 -3.89 -34.13
CA GLY A 104 31.15 -4.69 -35.24
C GLY A 104 30.54 -6.09 -35.31
N THR A 105 30.47 -6.83 -34.19
CA THR A 105 29.86 -8.18 -34.16
C THR A 105 29.08 -8.44 -32.88
N LEU A 106 28.18 -9.43 -32.90
CA LEU A 106 27.42 -9.85 -31.70
C LEU A 106 28.34 -10.32 -30.56
N ASN A 107 29.43 -11.03 -30.88
CA ASN A 107 30.40 -11.49 -29.88
C ASN A 107 31.12 -10.30 -29.23
N LYS A 108 31.59 -9.33 -30.03
CA LYS A 108 32.22 -8.09 -29.53
C LYS A 108 31.25 -7.27 -28.66
N LEU A 109 29.98 -7.19 -29.07
CA LEU A 109 28.92 -6.57 -28.26
C LEU A 109 28.79 -7.28 -26.90
N CYS A 110 28.64 -8.61 -26.90
CA CYS A 110 28.45 -9.37 -25.65
C CYS A 110 29.65 -9.23 -24.70
N LYS A 111 30.88 -9.23 -25.23
CA LYS A 111 32.10 -8.93 -24.44
C LYS A 111 32.04 -7.52 -23.83
N SER A 112 31.66 -6.51 -24.62
CA SER A 112 31.52 -5.11 -24.16
C SER A 112 30.45 -4.93 -23.09
N LEU A 113 29.41 -5.77 -23.12
CA LEU A 113 28.36 -5.79 -22.10
C LEU A 113 28.72 -6.69 -20.90
N GLU A 114 29.87 -7.37 -20.90
CA GLU A 114 30.25 -8.40 -19.93
C GLU A 114 29.15 -9.48 -19.81
N MET A 115 28.72 -10.02 -20.94
CA MET A 115 27.69 -11.04 -21.04
C MET A 115 28.16 -12.16 -21.97
N SER A 116 27.61 -13.36 -21.76
CA SER A 116 27.85 -14.47 -22.69
C SER A 116 27.09 -14.25 -24.00
N THR A 117 27.65 -14.66 -25.14
CA THR A 117 27.01 -14.57 -26.47
C THR A 117 25.59 -15.17 -26.53
N PRO A 118 25.30 -16.32 -25.88
CA PRO A 118 23.93 -16.85 -25.79
C PRO A 118 22.90 -15.88 -25.19
N SER A 119 23.35 -14.87 -24.44
CA SER A 119 22.46 -13.88 -23.80
C SER A 119 21.59 -13.12 -24.78
N PHE A 120 22.09 -12.87 -25.99
CA PHE A 120 21.39 -12.14 -27.06
C PHE A 120 21.19 -12.97 -28.33
N TYR A 121 21.85 -14.12 -28.47
CA TYR A 121 21.73 -15.00 -29.63
C TYR A 121 20.27 -15.29 -30.01
N ASN A 122 19.47 -15.77 -29.05
CA ASN A 122 18.06 -16.09 -29.31
C ASN A 122 17.21 -14.85 -29.63
N VAL A 123 17.60 -13.67 -29.14
CA VAL A 123 16.92 -12.41 -29.48
C VAL A 123 17.26 -12.00 -30.91
N TYR A 124 18.53 -12.10 -31.28
CA TYR A 124 19.03 -11.74 -32.61
C TYR A 124 18.37 -12.58 -33.72
N TYR A 125 18.32 -13.90 -33.54
CA TYR A 125 17.67 -14.82 -34.48
C TYR A 125 16.15 -14.90 -34.34
N GLY A 126 15.51 -14.02 -33.55
CA GLY A 126 14.06 -13.97 -33.41
C GLY A 126 13.40 -15.14 -32.68
N LYS A 127 14.17 -16.01 -32.02
CA LYS A 127 13.67 -17.12 -31.20
C LYS A 127 13.12 -16.66 -29.85
N THR A 128 13.50 -15.47 -29.39
CA THR A 128 13.04 -14.89 -28.13
C THR A 128 12.76 -13.40 -28.31
N PHE A 129 11.62 -12.93 -27.83
CA PHE A 129 11.22 -11.53 -27.97
C PHE A 129 11.26 -10.75 -26.65
N MET A 130 11.73 -11.37 -25.58
CA MET A 130 11.78 -10.78 -24.26
C MET A 130 13.21 -10.52 -23.82
N ILE A 131 13.37 -9.54 -22.94
CA ILE A 131 14.64 -9.17 -22.36
C ILE A 131 14.49 -8.97 -20.85
N SER A 132 15.47 -9.42 -20.07
CA SER A 132 15.51 -9.11 -18.64
C SER A 132 15.86 -7.63 -18.41
N VAL A 133 15.35 -7.02 -17.34
CA VAL A 133 15.69 -5.63 -16.94
C VAL A 133 17.21 -5.38 -16.96
N ARG A 134 18.02 -6.29 -16.39
CA ARG A 134 19.49 -6.17 -16.37
C ARG A 134 20.09 -6.04 -17.76
N LYS A 135 19.74 -6.97 -18.66
CA LYS A 135 20.19 -6.97 -20.08
C LYS A 135 19.79 -5.69 -20.79
N LEU A 136 18.55 -5.23 -20.62
CA LEU A 136 18.08 -4.01 -21.28
C LEU A 136 18.84 -2.78 -20.79
N ARG A 137 19.03 -2.61 -19.48
CA ARG A 137 19.83 -1.50 -18.92
C ARG A 137 21.26 -1.49 -19.47
N LYS A 138 21.93 -2.64 -19.50
CA LYS A 138 23.29 -2.78 -20.07
C LYS A 138 23.30 -2.38 -21.56
N LEU A 139 22.35 -2.86 -22.34
CA LEU A 139 22.23 -2.51 -23.77
C LEU A 139 22.00 -1.02 -23.99
N LEU A 140 21.10 -0.39 -23.21
CA LEU A 140 20.82 1.03 -23.31
C LEU A 140 22.02 1.89 -22.87
N ASN A 141 22.75 1.47 -21.82
CA ASN A 141 23.99 2.14 -21.41
C ASN A 141 25.04 2.13 -22.52
N TYR A 142 25.24 0.99 -23.18
CA TYR A 142 26.17 0.87 -24.29
C TYR A 142 25.82 1.77 -25.47
N LEU A 143 24.51 1.95 -25.71
CA LEU A 143 23.98 2.86 -26.72
C LEU A 143 23.87 4.33 -26.26
N ASN A 144 24.20 4.63 -25.00
CA ASN A 144 24.03 5.95 -24.39
C ASN A 144 22.59 6.49 -24.47
N LEU A 145 21.60 5.62 -24.25
CA LEU A 145 20.18 5.97 -24.27
C LEU A 145 19.60 6.09 -22.85
N LEU A 146 18.68 7.03 -22.66
CA LEU A 146 17.99 7.23 -21.39
C LEU A 146 16.89 6.17 -21.20
N TYR A 147 16.82 5.60 -20.00
CA TYR A 147 15.86 4.57 -19.64
C TYR A 147 14.43 5.09 -19.59
N ILE A 148 14.25 6.37 -19.24
CA ILE A 148 12.93 6.99 -19.13
C ILE A 148 12.18 7.04 -20.46
N GLU A 149 12.90 7.13 -21.58
CA GLU A 149 12.34 7.09 -22.95
C GLU A 149 11.64 5.76 -23.26
N PHE A 150 11.90 4.72 -22.46
CA PHE A 150 11.35 3.37 -22.61
C PHE A 150 10.14 3.09 -21.73
N ASN A 151 9.75 4.01 -20.84
CA ASN A 151 8.58 3.83 -19.97
C ASN A 151 7.32 3.42 -20.74
N ASN A 152 7.03 4.08 -21.86
CA ASN A 152 5.85 3.82 -22.69
C ASN A 152 6.08 2.75 -23.78
N ARG A 153 7.27 2.15 -23.82
CA ARG A 153 7.70 1.19 -24.85
C ARG A 153 7.65 -0.27 -24.37
N ILE A 154 7.30 -0.50 -23.11
CA ILE A 154 7.03 -1.84 -22.58
C ILE A 154 5.63 -2.28 -23.01
N GLU A 155 5.54 -3.43 -23.69
CA GLU A 155 4.28 -4.01 -24.14
C GLU A 155 3.63 -4.84 -23.02
N TYR A 156 4.42 -5.70 -22.37
CA TYR A 156 3.96 -6.48 -21.22
C TYR A 156 5.13 -7.02 -20.38
N THR A 157 4.77 -7.52 -19.21
CA THR A 157 5.65 -8.27 -18.31
C THR A 157 5.17 -9.72 -18.17
N LYS A 158 6.08 -10.66 -17.89
CA LYS A 158 5.73 -12.07 -17.66
C LYS A 158 6.23 -12.63 -16.34
N LYS A 159 5.49 -13.62 -15.84
CA LYS A 159 5.94 -14.60 -14.84
C LYS A 159 5.76 -16.00 -15.43
N GLY A 160 6.86 -16.64 -15.82
CA GLY A 160 6.80 -17.91 -16.55
C GLY A 160 6.09 -17.73 -17.91
N SER A 161 5.12 -18.58 -18.21
CA SER A 161 4.31 -18.48 -19.43
C SER A 161 3.23 -17.39 -19.38
N ILE A 162 2.86 -16.92 -18.18
CA ILE A 162 1.73 -16.01 -17.98
C ILE A 162 2.16 -14.55 -18.11
N ILE A 163 1.39 -13.78 -18.87
CA ILE A 163 1.50 -12.30 -18.90
C ILE A 163 1.00 -11.76 -17.56
N SER A 164 1.91 -11.22 -16.75
CA SER A 164 1.58 -10.72 -15.41
C SER A 164 0.92 -9.35 -15.43
N ILE A 165 1.38 -8.46 -16.32
CA ILE A 165 0.82 -7.13 -16.56
C ILE A 165 0.95 -6.82 -18.05
N GLN A 166 -0.16 -6.57 -18.72
CA GLN A 166 -0.24 -6.11 -20.11
C GLN A 166 -0.40 -4.59 -20.15
N ASN A 167 0.31 -3.94 -21.08
CA ASN A 167 0.38 -2.49 -21.22
C ASN A 167 0.69 -1.78 -19.89
N PRO A 168 1.83 -2.11 -19.24
CA PRO A 168 2.15 -1.52 -17.95
C PRO A 168 2.33 0.00 -18.06
N ILE A 169 1.81 0.72 -17.07
CA ILE A 169 1.86 2.19 -17.02
C ILE A 169 3.09 2.59 -16.20
N PHE A 170 4.20 2.93 -16.88
CA PHE A 170 5.42 3.41 -16.23
C PHE A 170 5.58 4.94 -16.40
N PRO A 171 6.07 5.67 -15.38
CA PRO A 171 6.28 5.16 -14.02
C PRO A 171 4.94 4.83 -13.36
N ILE A 172 4.92 3.74 -12.60
CA ILE A 172 3.80 3.42 -11.71
C ILE A 172 3.76 4.53 -10.67
N ASN A 173 2.66 5.26 -10.57
CA ASN A 173 2.51 6.39 -9.65
C ASN A 173 1.41 6.13 -8.61
N LEU A 174 1.82 5.87 -7.36
CA LEU A 174 0.90 5.64 -6.24
C LEU A 174 0.44 6.93 -5.55
N ASN A 175 1.04 8.10 -5.85
CA ASN A 175 0.57 9.40 -5.39
C ASN A 175 -0.60 9.89 -6.27
N SER A 176 -1.71 9.16 -6.20
CA SER A 176 -2.93 9.40 -6.96
C SER A 176 -4.15 8.92 -6.17
N GLU A 177 -5.36 9.32 -6.58
CA GLU A 177 -6.60 8.84 -5.95
C GLU A 177 -6.73 7.31 -5.99
N HIS A 178 -6.34 6.69 -7.11
CA HIS A 178 -6.39 5.24 -7.27
C HIS A 178 -5.34 4.55 -6.39
N GLY A 179 -4.14 5.11 -6.28
CA GLY A 179 -3.10 4.61 -5.37
C GLY A 179 -3.55 4.68 -3.91
N ALA A 180 -4.19 5.78 -3.49
CA ALA A 180 -4.75 5.92 -2.16
C ALA A 180 -5.89 4.94 -1.88
N PHE A 181 -6.79 4.74 -2.85
CA PHE A 181 -7.85 3.73 -2.75
C PHE A 181 -7.27 2.33 -2.56
N ILE A 182 -6.30 1.93 -3.40
CA ILE A 182 -5.66 0.61 -3.31
C ILE A 182 -5.01 0.44 -1.93
N LEU A 183 -4.30 1.46 -1.43
CA LEU A 183 -3.68 1.39 -0.11
C LEU A 183 -4.72 1.21 1.01
N GLY A 184 -5.87 1.91 0.92
CA GLY A 184 -6.98 1.74 1.85
C GLY A 184 -7.57 0.32 1.83
N ALA A 185 -7.82 -0.21 0.63
CA ALA A 185 -8.30 -1.59 0.45
C ALA A 185 -7.29 -2.61 0.98
N ILE A 186 -5.98 -2.39 0.79
CA ILE A 186 -4.93 -3.31 1.25
C ILE A 186 -4.78 -3.34 2.77
N VAL A 187 -4.93 -2.21 3.45
CA VAL A 187 -4.92 -2.19 4.92
C VAL A 187 -6.26 -2.62 5.53
N SER A 188 -7.31 -2.71 4.72
CA SER A 188 -8.60 -3.29 5.07
C SER A 188 -8.64 -4.74 4.62
N ASP A 189 -9.47 -5.13 3.67
CA ASP A 189 -9.66 -6.57 3.37
C ASP A 189 -8.57 -7.20 2.50
N GLY A 190 -7.56 -6.41 2.13
CA GLY A 190 -6.37 -6.89 1.45
C GLY A 190 -5.25 -7.38 2.36
N CYS A 191 -4.21 -7.90 1.71
CA CYS A 191 -3.03 -8.42 2.36
C CYS A 191 -1.88 -8.51 1.37
N ILE A 192 -0.69 -8.03 1.78
CA ILE A 192 0.57 -8.32 1.09
C ILE A 192 1.24 -9.45 1.88
N TYR A 193 1.73 -10.48 1.21
CA TYR A 193 2.34 -11.64 1.84
C TYR A 193 3.54 -12.17 1.05
N ILE A 194 4.42 -12.88 1.76
CA ILE A 194 5.52 -13.63 1.13
C ILE A 194 4.99 -14.99 0.72
N ASP A 195 4.97 -15.25 -0.58
CA ASP A 195 4.61 -16.56 -1.12
C ASP A 195 5.83 -17.50 -1.06
N LYS A 196 5.87 -18.30 0.01
CA LYS A 196 6.94 -19.29 0.23
C LYS A 196 7.00 -20.33 -0.89
N LYS A 197 5.87 -20.69 -1.50
CA LYS A 197 5.83 -21.65 -2.62
C LYS A 197 6.44 -21.06 -3.89
N ALA A 198 6.35 -19.74 -4.04
CA ALA A 198 6.96 -19.00 -5.16
C ALA A 198 8.32 -18.41 -4.81
N ARG A 199 9.20 -19.13 -4.10
CA ARG A 199 10.57 -18.69 -3.76
C ARG A 199 10.63 -17.36 -2.99
N GLY A 200 9.70 -17.14 -2.08
CA GLY A 200 9.69 -15.94 -1.23
C GLY A 200 9.32 -14.65 -1.95
N ILE A 201 8.58 -14.74 -3.06
CA ILE A 201 8.13 -13.56 -3.80
C ILE A 201 6.98 -12.86 -3.06
N LEU A 202 6.99 -11.53 -3.07
CA LEU A 202 5.90 -10.71 -2.55
C LEU A 202 4.66 -10.82 -3.44
N ARG A 203 3.51 -11.09 -2.83
CA ARG A 203 2.22 -11.23 -3.48
C ARG A 203 1.18 -10.38 -2.78
N THR A 204 0.16 -9.99 -3.53
CA THR A 204 -0.96 -9.21 -3.03
C THR A 204 -2.25 -10.01 -3.22
N LYS A 205 -3.14 -9.95 -2.24
CA LYS A 205 -4.50 -10.46 -2.35
C LYS A 205 -5.50 -9.47 -1.77
N TYR A 206 -6.73 -9.53 -2.25
CA TYR A 206 -7.88 -8.80 -1.74
C TYR A 206 -9.07 -9.75 -1.65
N SER A 207 -9.85 -9.65 -0.57
CA SER A 207 -10.96 -10.56 -0.28
C SER A 207 -12.19 -9.73 0.04
N THR A 208 -13.34 -10.01 -0.55
CA THR A 208 -14.58 -9.32 -0.18
C THR A 208 -15.78 -10.20 -0.49
N SER A 209 -16.89 -9.99 0.21
CA SER A 209 -18.19 -10.59 -0.13
C SER A 209 -18.98 -9.72 -1.11
N GLU A 210 -18.51 -8.52 -1.44
CA GLU A 210 -19.24 -7.55 -2.25
C GLU A 210 -18.62 -7.40 -3.64
N THR A 211 -19.38 -7.78 -4.69
CA THR A 211 -18.93 -7.72 -6.08
C THR A 211 -18.56 -6.31 -6.54
N GLU A 212 -19.25 -5.28 -6.02
CA GLU A 212 -18.94 -3.87 -6.30
C GLU A 212 -17.53 -3.49 -5.83
N SER A 213 -17.20 -3.81 -4.57
CA SER A 213 -15.86 -3.61 -4.00
C SER A 213 -14.78 -4.29 -4.83
N LEU A 214 -15.04 -5.54 -5.26
CA LEU A 214 -14.10 -6.29 -6.09
C LEU A 214 -13.86 -5.60 -7.45
N LYS A 215 -14.94 -5.18 -8.13
CA LYS A 215 -14.86 -4.46 -9.41
C LYS A 215 -14.11 -3.13 -9.26
N GLN A 216 -14.40 -2.35 -8.21
CA GLN A 216 -13.71 -1.10 -7.93
C GLN A 216 -12.21 -1.33 -7.71
N PHE A 217 -11.85 -2.33 -6.89
CA PHE A 217 -10.45 -2.68 -6.64
C PHE A 217 -9.71 -3.07 -7.93
N ILE A 218 -10.30 -3.93 -8.77
CA ILE A 218 -9.71 -4.30 -10.07
C ILE A 218 -9.52 -3.08 -10.96
N ASN A 219 -10.52 -2.21 -11.05
CA ASN A 219 -10.46 -0.99 -11.87
C ASN A 219 -9.31 -0.08 -11.42
N HIS A 220 -9.20 0.22 -10.12
CA HIS A 220 -8.11 1.04 -9.59
C HIS A 220 -6.73 0.41 -9.83
N ILE A 221 -6.60 -0.91 -9.63
CA ILE A 221 -5.36 -1.63 -9.96
C ILE A 221 -5.02 -1.47 -11.44
N ASN A 222 -5.98 -1.68 -12.34
CA ASN A 222 -5.71 -1.59 -13.77
C ASN A 222 -5.38 -0.17 -14.24
N ARG A 223 -5.95 0.86 -13.60
CA ARG A 223 -5.64 2.27 -13.87
C ARG A 223 -4.22 2.66 -13.47
N ILE A 224 -3.65 2.02 -12.46
CA ILE A 224 -2.30 2.31 -11.97
C ILE A 224 -1.25 1.46 -12.66
N TYR A 225 -1.54 0.18 -12.88
CA TYR A 225 -0.55 -0.79 -13.30
C TYR A 225 -0.69 -1.21 -14.77
N GLY A 226 -1.82 -0.96 -15.44
CA GLY A 226 -2.18 -1.62 -16.71
C GLY A 226 -3.00 -2.89 -16.46
N LYS A 227 -3.30 -3.69 -17.49
CA LYS A 227 -4.16 -4.89 -17.35
C LYS A 227 -3.40 -6.00 -16.59
N VAL A 228 -3.75 -6.21 -15.33
CA VAL A 228 -3.08 -7.17 -14.44
C VAL A 228 -3.72 -8.56 -14.51
N HIS A 229 -2.89 -9.61 -14.55
CA HIS A 229 -3.38 -10.97 -14.39
C HIS A 229 -3.75 -11.26 -12.92
N MET A 230 -4.96 -11.79 -12.74
CA MET A 230 -5.55 -12.06 -11.44
C MET A 230 -6.15 -13.47 -11.42
N CYS A 231 -5.92 -14.20 -10.33
CA CYS A 231 -6.57 -15.48 -10.07
C CYS A 231 -7.71 -15.24 -9.08
N LYS A 232 -8.92 -15.72 -9.40
CA LYS A 232 -10.08 -15.66 -8.51
C LYS A 232 -10.24 -16.99 -7.78
N GLU A 233 -10.58 -16.93 -6.50
CA GLU A 233 -10.94 -18.05 -5.67
C GLU A 233 -12.21 -17.70 -4.89
N HIS A 234 -13.13 -18.65 -4.71
CA HIS A 234 -14.31 -18.46 -3.88
C HIS A 234 -14.17 -19.27 -2.60
N ILE A 235 -14.20 -18.61 -1.44
CA ILE A 235 -14.04 -19.26 -0.14
C ILE A 235 -15.06 -18.67 0.84
N ARG A 236 -15.95 -19.50 1.40
CA ARG A 236 -16.88 -19.12 2.47
C ARG A 236 -17.68 -17.83 2.15
N ASN A 237 -18.32 -17.79 0.98
CA ASN A 237 -19.09 -16.64 0.48
C ASN A 237 -18.26 -15.36 0.25
N CYS A 238 -16.94 -15.47 0.19
CA CYS A 238 -16.05 -14.37 -0.16
C CYS A 238 -15.34 -14.69 -1.47
N GLU A 239 -15.26 -13.70 -2.35
CA GLU A 239 -14.37 -13.75 -3.51
C GLU A 239 -12.99 -13.24 -3.09
N ILE A 240 -11.95 -14.03 -3.39
CA ILE A 240 -10.56 -13.69 -3.16
C ILE A 240 -9.89 -13.52 -4.51
N ILE A 241 -9.27 -12.36 -4.72
CA ILE A 241 -8.38 -12.13 -5.86
C ILE A 241 -6.94 -12.22 -5.39
N ARG A 242 -6.16 -13.05 -6.07
CA ARG A 242 -4.70 -13.10 -5.96
C ARG A 242 -4.06 -12.45 -7.18
N ILE A 243 -3.18 -11.49 -6.93
CA ILE A 243 -2.49 -10.73 -7.97
C ILE A 243 -1.24 -11.50 -8.44
N GLY A 244 -1.13 -11.68 -9.76
CA GLY A 244 -0.07 -12.47 -10.40
C GLY A 244 1.33 -11.83 -10.41
N SER A 245 1.43 -10.50 -10.22
CA SER A 245 2.68 -9.74 -10.33
C SER A 245 3.25 -9.35 -8.96
N SER A 246 4.55 -9.54 -8.77
CA SER A 246 5.25 -9.07 -7.55
C SER A 246 5.48 -7.57 -7.51
N ILE A 247 5.47 -6.92 -8.68
CA ILE A 247 5.60 -5.46 -8.83
C ILE A 247 4.59 -4.75 -7.92
N ILE A 248 3.35 -5.24 -7.87
CA ILE A 248 2.28 -4.60 -7.11
C ILE A 248 2.57 -4.65 -5.61
N GLY A 249 2.95 -5.82 -5.07
CA GLY A 249 3.33 -5.94 -3.66
C GLY A 249 4.56 -5.10 -3.30
N GLU A 250 5.59 -5.10 -4.16
CA GLU A 250 6.82 -4.33 -3.96
C GLU A 250 6.58 -2.81 -3.96
N THR A 251 5.82 -2.31 -4.93
CA THR A 251 5.49 -0.88 -5.02
C THR A 251 4.61 -0.40 -3.86
N LEU A 252 3.65 -1.21 -3.41
CA LEU A 252 2.82 -0.89 -2.24
C LEU A 252 3.64 -0.83 -0.94
N ILE A 253 4.56 -1.79 -0.74
CA ILE A 253 5.47 -1.76 0.43
C ILE A 253 6.36 -0.52 0.40
N LYS A 254 6.89 -0.16 -0.78
CA LYS A 254 7.72 1.05 -0.95
C LYS A 254 7.03 2.32 -0.41
N VAL A 255 5.71 2.41 -0.55
CA VAL A 255 4.90 3.55 -0.07
C VAL A 255 4.29 3.35 1.33
N GLY A 256 4.74 2.32 2.05
CA GLY A 256 4.42 2.09 3.46
C GLY A 256 3.28 1.13 3.72
N ALA A 257 2.83 0.34 2.73
CA ALA A 257 1.86 -0.72 2.98
C ALA A 257 2.44 -1.81 3.92
N ILE A 258 1.56 -2.41 4.73
CA ILE A 258 1.96 -3.39 5.73
C ILE A 258 2.18 -4.75 5.07
N LEU A 259 3.33 -5.37 5.33
CA LEU A 259 3.61 -6.75 4.97
C LEU A 259 3.05 -7.71 6.02
N GLY A 260 2.11 -8.57 5.63
CA GLY A 260 1.48 -9.58 6.48
C GLY A 260 0.05 -9.25 6.89
N HIS A 261 -0.45 -9.96 7.91
CA HIS A 261 -1.81 -9.77 8.40
C HIS A 261 -1.88 -8.54 9.33
N LYS A 262 -2.66 -7.52 8.98
CA LYS A 262 -2.80 -6.25 9.70
C LYS A 262 -2.95 -6.40 11.22
N ALA A 263 -3.85 -7.29 11.66
CA ALA A 263 -4.11 -7.51 13.08
C ALA A 263 -2.93 -8.13 13.84
N LYS A 264 -2.04 -8.87 13.15
CA LYS A 264 -0.86 -9.49 13.76
C LYS A 264 0.33 -8.54 13.82
N VAL A 265 0.51 -7.75 12.76
CA VAL A 265 1.65 -6.85 12.60
C VAL A 265 1.44 -5.54 13.34
N ASP A 266 0.18 -5.08 13.47
CA ASP A 266 -0.18 -3.78 14.06
C ASP A 266 0.60 -2.63 13.43
N GLY A 267 0.68 -2.63 12.10
CA GLY A 267 1.39 -1.60 11.34
C GLY A 267 0.66 -0.25 11.36
N MET A 268 1.33 0.77 10.82
CA MET A 268 0.79 2.13 10.71
C MET A 268 0.04 2.34 9.39
N VAL A 269 -0.73 3.42 9.32
CA VAL A 269 -1.24 3.94 8.03
C VAL A 269 -0.05 4.21 7.10
N PRO A 270 -0.12 3.82 5.81
CA PRO A 270 1.00 4.00 4.88
C PRO A 270 1.52 5.43 4.88
N TRP A 271 2.86 5.58 4.89
CA TRP A 271 3.47 6.90 5.06
C TRP A 271 3.04 7.86 3.94
N LEU A 272 2.80 7.34 2.72
CA LEU A 272 2.31 8.11 1.59
C LEU A 272 0.97 8.79 1.89
N ILE A 273 0.10 8.13 2.64
CA ILE A 273 -1.20 8.69 3.05
C ILE A 273 -1.02 9.65 4.23
N ARG A 274 -0.23 9.26 5.23
CA ARG A 274 0.02 10.08 6.43
C ARG A 274 0.59 11.45 6.09
N LEU A 275 1.56 11.48 5.17
CA LEU A 275 2.27 12.69 4.73
C LEU A 275 1.68 13.31 3.46
N GLY A 276 0.78 12.60 2.79
CA GLY A 276 0.18 13.00 1.52
C GLY A 276 -0.83 14.12 1.63
N SER A 277 -1.31 14.53 0.46
CA SER A 277 -2.32 15.58 0.32
C SER A 277 -3.65 15.20 1.00
N ARG A 278 -4.47 16.21 1.25
CA ARG A 278 -5.85 16.04 1.73
C ARG A 278 -6.65 15.07 0.85
N GLN A 279 -6.45 15.11 -0.47
CA GLN A 279 -7.16 14.25 -1.42
C GLN A 279 -6.73 12.78 -1.32
N LEU A 280 -5.43 12.49 -1.07
CA LEU A 280 -4.98 11.12 -0.80
C LEU A 280 -5.62 10.58 0.48
N LYS A 281 -5.62 11.39 1.54
CA LYS A 281 -6.23 11.04 2.83
C LYS A 281 -7.72 10.71 2.69
N ILE A 282 -8.46 11.53 1.95
CA ILE A 282 -9.90 11.31 1.68
C ILE A 282 -10.13 10.00 0.93
N ASN A 283 -9.42 9.77 -0.18
CA ASN A 283 -9.61 8.56 -0.99
C ASN A 283 -9.20 7.28 -0.25
N TYR A 284 -8.14 7.35 0.56
CA TYR A 284 -7.76 6.27 1.46
C TYR A 284 -8.87 5.98 2.48
N LEU A 285 -9.38 7.00 3.17
CA LEU A 285 -10.44 6.81 4.17
C LEU A 285 -11.72 6.27 3.53
N ARG A 286 -12.09 6.74 2.33
CA ARG A 286 -13.25 6.23 1.60
C ARG A 286 -13.16 4.73 1.39
N ALA A 287 -12.02 4.22 0.91
CA ALA A 287 -11.80 2.77 0.75
C ALA A 287 -11.83 2.03 2.11
N VAL A 288 -11.17 2.59 3.15
CA VAL A 288 -11.16 1.97 4.48
C VAL A 288 -12.56 1.83 5.07
N PHE A 289 -13.36 2.90 5.00
CA PHE A 289 -14.72 2.91 5.53
C PHE A 289 -15.66 2.04 4.69
N SER A 290 -15.49 2.01 3.37
CA SER A 290 -16.22 1.08 2.50
C SER A 290 -16.00 -0.37 2.91
N ASP A 291 -14.77 -0.79 3.23
CA ASP A 291 -14.53 -2.18 3.63
C ASP A 291 -14.99 -2.45 5.07
N GLU A 292 -14.54 -1.64 6.03
CA GLU A 292 -14.53 -2.03 7.45
C GLU A 292 -15.58 -1.32 8.31
N ALA A 293 -16.20 -0.26 7.79
CA ALA A 293 -17.16 0.52 8.58
C ALA A 293 -18.60 0.04 8.39
N SER A 294 -19.40 0.34 9.40
CA SER A 294 -20.84 0.10 9.45
C SER A 294 -21.56 1.38 9.84
N ILE A 295 -22.77 1.55 9.31
CA ILE A 295 -23.65 2.67 9.65
C ILE A 295 -24.81 2.11 10.47
N TYR A 296 -25.12 2.75 11.59
CA TYR A 296 -26.30 2.47 12.38
C TYR A 296 -27.27 3.65 12.27
N ILE A 297 -28.50 3.36 11.90
CA ILE A 297 -29.61 4.33 11.88
C ILE A 297 -30.49 3.98 13.08
N GLY A 298 -30.24 4.64 14.21
CA GLY A 298 -31.00 4.34 15.41
C GLY A 298 -32.44 4.84 15.34
N LYS A 299 -33.31 4.28 16.20
CA LYS A 299 -34.72 4.66 16.26
C LYS A 299 -34.88 6.14 16.62
N LYS A 300 -34.16 6.60 17.66
CA LYS A 300 -34.14 8.01 18.08
C LYS A 300 -33.34 8.87 17.09
N PRO A 301 -33.73 10.13 16.83
CA PRO A 301 -33.06 11.01 15.87
C PRO A 301 -31.54 11.16 16.07
N TYR A 302 -31.08 11.21 17.32
CA TYR A 302 -29.66 11.43 17.66
C TYR A 302 -28.86 10.14 17.94
N SER A 303 -29.47 8.98 17.66
CA SER A 303 -28.84 7.68 17.97
C SER A 303 -28.11 7.05 16.78
N GLY A 304 -28.08 7.73 15.63
CA GLY A 304 -27.34 7.26 14.47
C GLY A 304 -25.84 7.52 14.56
N TYR A 305 -25.03 6.62 14.00
CA TYR A 305 -23.58 6.71 14.03
C TYR A 305 -22.91 5.95 12.90
N ILE A 306 -21.64 6.29 12.64
CA ILE A 306 -20.71 5.52 11.81
C ILE A 306 -19.68 4.89 12.74
N ILE A 307 -19.41 3.60 12.56
CA ILE A 307 -18.42 2.87 13.34
C ILE A 307 -17.44 2.15 12.41
N LEU A 308 -16.14 2.35 12.65
CA LEU A 308 -15.05 1.62 12.00
C LEU A 308 -14.38 0.76 13.06
N SER A 309 -14.24 -0.54 12.81
CA SER A 309 -13.65 -1.50 13.77
C SER A 309 -12.30 -1.99 13.27
N ARG A 310 -11.32 -2.11 14.17
CA ARG A 310 -10.02 -2.73 13.88
C ARG A 310 -9.68 -3.76 14.94
N TYR A 311 -8.97 -4.82 14.53
CA TYR A 311 -8.51 -5.87 15.43
C TYR A 311 -7.01 -5.79 15.64
N LYS A 312 -6.56 -6.06 16.86
CA LYS A 312 -5.14 -6.16 17.23
C LYS A 312 -4.90 -7.44 18.02
N HIS A 313 -4.05 -8.33 17.51
CA HIS A 313 -3.64 -9.53 18.20
C HIS A 313 -2.72 -9.16 19.36
N ILE A 314 -2.97 -9.77 20.51
CA ILE A 314 -2.12 -9.61 21.68
C ILE A 314 -0.98 -10.62 21.56
N ASN A 315 0.18 -10.12 21.17
CA ASN A 315 1.39 -10.92 21.00
C ASN A 315 2.34 -10.70 22.19
N LYS A 316 3.31 -11.61 22.37
CA LYS A 316 4.40 -11.48 23.37
C LYS A 316 3.92 -11.33 24.82
N LEU A 317 2.94 -12.16 25.21
CA LEU A 317 2.47 -12.24 26.59
C LEU A 317 3.46 -12.98 27.49
N THR A 318 3.69 -12.43 28.68
CA THR A 318 4.33 -13.19 29.78
C THR A 318 3.42 -14.34 30.22
N ARG A 319 3.97 -15.32 30.95
CA ARG A 319 3.19 -16.45 31.50
C ARG A 319 2.01 -15.96 32.36
N ARG A 320 2.28 -15.06 33.32
CA ARG A 320 1.26 -14.45 34.19
C ARG A 320 0.13 -13.77 33.41
N GLN A 321 0.46 -13.00 32.38
CA GLN A 321 -0.55 -12.33 31.55
C GLN A 321 -1.39 -13.34 30.75
N ARG A 322 -0.76 -14.41 30.24
CA ARG A 322 -1.46 -15.49 29.56
C ARG A 322 -2.43 -16.21 30.50
N ASP A 323 -1.99 -16.55 31.70
CA ASP A 323 -2.83 -17.21 32.72
C ASP A 323 -4.01 -16.31 33.11
N THR A 324 -3.78 -15.01 33.21
CA THR A 324 -4.84 -14.02 33.45
C THR A 324 -5.87 -14.03 32.32
N LEU A 325 -5.45 -14.03 31.05
CA LEU A 325 -6.36 -14.11 29.91
C LEU A 325 -7.13 -15.44 29.86
N VAL A 326 -6.47 -16.56 30.16
CA VAL A 326 -7.12 -17.88 30.26
C VAL A 326 -8.20 -17.89 31.34
N SER A 327 -7.94 -17.25 32.49
CA SER A 327 -8.93 -17.13 33.57
C SER A 327 -10.19 -16.35 33.16
N LEU A 328 -10.09 -15.48 32.14
CA LEU A 328 -11.22 -14.74 31.60
C LEU A 328 -12.12 -15.57 30.67
N GLU A 329 -11.63 -16.70 30.14
CA GLU A 329 -12.37 -17.49 29.15
C GLU A 329 -13.71 -17.99 29.68
N ARG A 330 -13.81 -18.31 30.97
CA ARG A 330 -15.07 -18.73 31.62
C ARG A 330 -16.16 -17.65 31.62
N TYR A 331 -15.78 -16.40 31.37
CA TYR A 331 -16.69 -15.26 31.30
C TYR A 331 -16.95 -14.79 29.87
N MET A 332 -16.34 -15.42 28.87
CA MET A 332 -16.50 -15.07 27.47
C MET A 332 -17.72 -15.75 26.85
N ASN A 333 -18.49 -14.97 26.09
CA ASN A 333 -19.63 -15.46 25.33
C ASN A 333 -19.16 -15.99 23.97
N ALA A 334 -19.57 -17.20 23.61
CA ALA A 334 -19.31 -17.79 22.30
C ALA A 334 -20.33 -17.27 21.28
N ARG A 335 -19.86 -16.87 20.09
CA ARG A 335 -20.70 -16.48 18.96
C ARG A 335 -20.23 -17.20 17.71
N LYS A 336 -21.17 -17.86 17.02
CA LYS A 336 -20.97 -18.44 15.69
C LYS A 336 -21.20 -17.37 14.63
N PHE A 337 -20.22 -17.16 13.77
CA PHE A 337 -20.32 -16.26 12.62
C PHE A 337 -20.95 -16.99 11.42
N PRO A 338 -21.54 -16.26 10.45
CA PRO A 338 -22.07 -16.85 9.22
C PRO A 338 -21.05 -17.70 8.45
N THR A 339 -19.76 -17.38 8.58
CA THR A 339 -18.63 -18.14 8.01
C THR A 339 -18.31 -19.44 8.74
N GLY A 340 -19.07 -19.80 9.78
CA GLY A 340 -18.91 -21.01 10.59
C GLY A 340 -17.93 -20.88 11.77
N HIS A 341 -17.16 -19.79 11.85
CA HIS A 341 -16.20 -19.58 12.92
C HIS A 341 -16.87 -19.26 14.26
N ILE A 342 -16.35 -19.85 15.35
CA ILE A 342 -16.76 -19.52 16.71
C ILE A 342 -15.71 -18.58 17.32
N ILE A 343 -16.15 -17.41 17.75
CA ILE A 343 -15.31 -16.47 18.49
C ILE A 343 -15.88 -16.36 19.90
N LYS A 344 -15.01 -16.47 20.91
CA LYS A 344 -15.36 -16.17 22.31
C LYS A 344 -15.01 -14.72 22.59
N SER A 345 -15.89 -13.98 23.26
CA SER A 345 -15.67 -12.55 23.52
C SER A 345 -16.16 -12.10 24.88
N ILE A 346 -15.47 -11.11 25.47
CA ILE A 346 -15.86 -10.40 26.69
C ILE A 346 -15.66 -8.90 26.47
N THR A 347 -16.56 -8.06 27.00
CA THR A 347 -16.37 -6.61 26.93
C THR A 347 -15.16 -6.19 27.76
N ILE A 348 -14.44 -5.16 27.32
CA ILE A 348 -13.25 -4.68 28.04
C ILE A 348 -13.59 -4.22 29.45
N LYS A 349 -14.74 -3.57 29.65
CA LYS A 349 -15.26 -3.21 30.98
C LYS A 349 -15.37 -4.42 31.90
N LYS A 350 -16.05 -5.50 31.46
CA LYS A 350 -16.21 -6.71 32.27
C LYS A 350 -14.89 -7.45 32.48
N ALA A 351 -13.99 -7.44 31.49
CA ALA A 351 -12.65 -8.00 31.64
C ALA A 351 -11.85 -7.27 32.75
N LEU A 352 -11.89 -5.93 32.76
CA LEU A 352 -11.22 -5.11 33.78
C LEU A 352 -11.74 -5.38 35.18
N GLU A 353 -13.07 -5.48 35.35
CA GLU A 353 -13.71 -5.82 36.62
C GLU A 353 -13.22 -7.19 37.15
N LYS A 354 -12.99 -8.17 36.27
CA LYS A 354 -12.55 -9.52 36.67
C LYS A 354 -11.05 -9.67 36.90
N MET A 355 -10.21 -8.81 36.32
CA MET A 355 -8.75 -8.88 36.45
C MET A 355 -8.18 -8.18 37.68
N LYS A 356 -9.02 -7.67 38.60
CA LYS A 356 -8.59 -6.98 39.85
C LYS A 356 -7.51 -5.89 39.61
N ARG A 357 -7.57 -5.19 38.47
CA ARG A 357 -6.65 -4.09 38.09
C ARG A 357 -5.15 -4.47 38.05
N ASP A 358 -4.78 -5.63 37.51
CA ASP A 358 -3.39 -5.88 37.12
C ASP A 358 -2.92 -4.79 36.13
N ALA A 359 -2.00 -3.91 36.58
CA ALA A 359 -1.55 -2.75 35.82
C ALA A 359 -0.89 -3.13 34.49
N GLY A 360 -0.16 -4.24 34.45
CA GLY A 360 0.46 -4.74 33.22
C GLY A 360 -0.58 -5.22 32.20
N MET A 361 -1.66 -5.83 32.67
CA MET A 361 -2.78 -6.20 31.81
C MET A 361 -3.59 -5.00 31.33
N LEU A 362 -3.78 -3.99 32.19
CA LEU A 362 -4.53 -2.77 31.86
C LEU A 362 -3.95 -2.12 30.59
N THR A 363 -2.64 -1.86 30.55
CA THR A 363 -1.96 -1.26 29.39
C THR A 363 -2.18 -2.07 28.12
N ILE A 364 -2.16 -3.40 28.21
CA ILE A 364 -2.34 -4.28 27.04
C ILE A 364 -3.77 -4.14 26.51
N ILE A 365 -4.78 -4.31 27.37
CA ILE A 365 -6.18 -4.40 26.92
C ILE A 365 -6.81 -3.04 26.56
N THR A 366 -6.22 -1.94 27.02
CA THR A 366 -6.58 -0.58 26.59
C THR A 366 -5.77 -0.10 25.39
N SER A 367 -4.81 -0.89 24.90
CA SER A 367 -4.03 -0.50 23.72
C SER A 367 -4.89 -0.47 22.47
N LEU A 368 -4.71 0.57 21.65
CA LEU A 368 -5.39 0.73 20.38
C LEU A 368 -4.50 0.24 19.22
N PRO A 369 -5.08 -0.19 18.09
CA PRO A 369 -4.33 -0.51 16.88
C PRO A 369 -3.71 0.74 16.25
N ASN A 370 -2.48 0.63 15.77
CA ASN A 370 -1.75 1.75 15.14
C ASN A 370 -2.45 2.28 13.88
N LEU A 371 -3.07 1.39 13.09
CA LEU A 371 -3.92 1.79 11.96
C LEU A 371 -5.08 2.69 12.40
N LEU A 372 -5.79 2.30 13.47
CA LEU A 372 -6.96 3.02 13.97
C LEU A 372 -6.56 4.41 14.51
N LEU A 373 -5.42 4.50 15.19
CA LEU A 373 -4.84 5.77 15.65
C LEU A 373 -4.46 6.69 14.47
N GLY A 374 -3.87 6.13 13.41
CA GLY A 374 -3.54 6.89 12.21
C GLY A 374 -4.78 7.37 11.46
N GLU A 375 -5.81 6.54 11.33
CA GLU A 375 -7.11 6.88 10.73
C GLU A 375 -7.83 7.96 11.53
N SER A 376 -7.80 7.86 12.85
CA SER A 376 -8.26 8.90 13.78
C SER A 376 -7.57 10.24 13.53
N LYS A 377 -6.24 10.24 13.42
CA LYS A 377 -5.49 11.47 13.12
C LYS A 377 -5.90 12.09 11.80
N ILE A 378 -6.10 11.28 10.75
CA ILE A 378 -6.58 11.78 9.46
C ILE A 378 -7.97 12.40 9.58
N LEU A 379 -8.92 11.78 10.30
CA LEU A 379 -10.24 12.39 10.52
C LEU A 379 -10.16 13.71 11.30
N SER A 380 -9.26 13.80 12.28
CA SER A 380 -8.99 15.05 13.00
C SER A 380 -8.43 16.13 12.08
N ASP A 381 -7.52 15.80 11.15
CA ASP A 381 -7.03 16.73 10.11
C ASP A 381 -8.17 17.22 9.20
N LEU A 382 -9.21 16.40 9.00
CA LEU A 382 -10.44 16.77 8.29
C LEU A 382 -11.47 17.45 9.20
N SER A 383 -11.15 17.73 10.46
CA SER A 383 -12.05 18.28 11.49
C SER A 383 -13.33 17.45 11.72
N ILE A 384 -13.27 16.14 11.50
CA ILE A 384 -14.36 15.19 11.79
C ILE A 384 -14.17 14.67 13.21
N LYS A 385 -14.94 15.21 14.17
CA LYS A 385 -14.88 14.81 15.57
C LYS A 385 -15.38 13.38 15.74
N HIS A 386 -14.62 12.55 16.44
CA HIS A 386 -14.88 11.13 16.67
C HIS A 386 -14.35 10.71 18.05
N ARG A 387 -14.60 9.45 18.43
CA ARG A 387 -14.10 8.84 19.67
C ARG A 387 -13.45 7.49 19.36
N LEU A 388 -12.47 7.10 20.18
CA LEU A 388 -11.80 5.81 20.13
C LEU A 388 -12.00 5.04 21.44
N TRP A 389 -12.16 3.72 21.38
CA TRP A 389 -12.10 2.85 22.56
C TRP A 389 -11.89 1.38 22.19
N SER A 390 -11.43 0.59 23.16
CA SER A 390 -11.40 -0.88 23.07
C SER A 390 -12.77 -1.44 23.49
N ARG A 391 -13.45 -2.17 22.59
CA ARG A 391 -14.80 -2.71 22.82
C ARG A 391 -14.75 -4.05 23.51
N ASN A 392 -14.09 -5.02 22.87
CA ASN A 392 -14.09 -6.42 23.28
C ASN A 392 -12.69 -7.03 23.25
N LEU A 393 -12.42 -7.91 24.21
CA LEU A 393 -11.37 -8.90 24.15
C LEU A 393 -11.95 -10.20 23.56
N ASN A 394 -11.33 -10.71 22.50
CA ASN A 394 -11.79 -11.89 21.77
C ASN A 394 -10.73 -12.99 21.81
N LYS A 395 -11.16 -14.25 21.94
CA LYS A 395 -10.36 -15.44 21.65
C LYS A 395 -10.78 -16.02 20.29
N THR A 396 -9.83 -16.06 19.37
CA THR A 396 -9.99 -16.62 18.01
C THR A 396 -10.07 -18.15 18.04
N PRO A 397 -10.58 -18.80 16.97
CA PRO A 397 -10.56 -20.26 16.85
C PRO A 397 -9.16 -20.89 16.99
N ALA A 398 -8.14 -20.17 16.55
CA ALA A 398 -6.73 -20.60 16.66
C ALA A 398 -6.12 -20.35 18.06
N GLY A 399 -6.94 -20.01 19.06
CA GLY A 399 -6.50 -19.79 20.44
C GLY A 399 -5.85 -18.44 20.72
N ASN A 400 -5.64 -17.59 19.70
CA ASN A 400 -5.04 -16.26 19.89
C ASN A 400 -6.04 -15.28 20.51
N TYR A 401 -5.54 -14.39 21.37
CA TYR A 401 -6.30 -13.27 21.92
C TYR A 401 -6.16 -12.03 21.04
N SER A 402 -7.25 -11.28 20.91
CA SER A 402 -7.27 -10.04 20.12
C SER A 402 -8.21 -9.00 20.73
N LEU A 403 -7.85 -7.73 20.60
CA LEU A 403 -8.69 -6.60 20.95
C LEU A 403 -9.46 -6.15 19.71
N CYS A 404 -10.77 -5.97 19.85
CA CYS A 404 -11.60 -5.25 18.90
C CYS A 404 -11.76 -3.82 19.39
N CYS A 405 -11.27 -2.86 18.61
CA CYS A 405 -11.23 -1.45 18.95
C CYS A 405 -11.98 -0.65 17.88
N ASP A 406 -12.63 0.42 18.32
CA ASP A 406 -13.57 1.17 17.51
C ASP A 406 -13.19 2.62 17.36
N LEU A 407 -13.49 3.13 16.18
CA LEU A 407 -13.62 4.55 15.91
C LEU A 407 -15.09 4.86 15.64
N PHE A 408 -15.61 5.89 16.32
CA PHE A 408 -17.04 6.19 16.31
C PHE A 408 -17.32 7.66 16.01
N ILE A 409 -18.17 7.90 15.02
CA ILE A 409 -18.62 9.23 14.58
C ILE A 409 -20.13 9.33 14.82
N ASN A 410 -20.54 10.18 15.77
CA ASN A 410 -21.94 10.33 16.14
C ASN A 410 -22.42 11.78 16.28
N LYS A 411 -21.52 12.76 16.26
CA LYS A 411 -21.94 14.17 16.27
C LYS A 411 -22.55 14.51 14.92
N LYS A 412 -23.75 15.11 14.89
CA LYS A 412 -24.48 15.51 13.66
C LYS A 412 -23.57 16.23 12.67
N SER A 413 -22.86 17.27 13.12
CA SER A 413 -21.95 18.05 12.27
C SER A 413 -20.82 17.20 11.67
N SER A 414 -20.27 16.26 12.44
CA SER A 414 -19.23 15.34 11.96
C SER A 414 -19.77 14.33 10.96
N ILE A 415 -20.99 13.81 11.14
CA ILE A 415 -21.62 12.89 10.19
C ILE A 415 -21.88 13.59 8.86
N ILE A 416 -22.43 14.81 8.89
CA ILE A 416 -22.67 15.61 7.69
C ILE A 416 -21.34 15.93 6.99
N LYS A 417 -20.31 16.32 7.75
CA LYS A 417 -18.98 16.57 7.18
C LYS A 417 -18.36 15.30 6.57
N PHE A 418 -18.48 14.16 7.24
CA PHE A 418 -18.03 12.88 6.72
C PHE A 418 -18.74 12.54 5.40
N TYR A 419 -20.06 12.74 5.32
CA TYR A 419 -20.83 12.54 4.10
C TYR A 419 -20.36 13.43 2.93
N LYS A 420 -20.13 14.71 3.19
CA LYS A 420 -19.71 15.68 2.17
C LYS A 420 -18.27 15.47 1.70
N GLU A 421 -17.36 15.10 2.59
CA GLU A 421 -15.93 15.05 2.28
C GLU A 421 -15.41 13.65 1.97
N VAL A 422 -15.82 12.64 2.75
CA VAL A 422 -15.29 11.27 2.67
C VAL A 422 -16.28 10.37 1.95
N GLY A 423 -17.47 10.17 2.53
CA GLY A 423 -18.50 9.26 2.02
C GLY A 423 -18.03 7.79 1.99
N PHE A 424 -18.80 6.98 1.28
CA PHE A 424 -18.49 5.59 0.97
C PHE A 424 -18.35 5.45 -0.54
N SER A 425 -17.43 4.58 -0.98
CA SER A 425 -17.36 4.19 -2.39
C SER A 425 -18.41 3.16 -2.77
N LEU A 426 -18.97 2.44 -1.80
CA LEU A 426 -20.01 1.44 -2.02
C LEU A 426 -21.39 2.07 -2.03
N SER A 427 -22.15 1.79 -3.09
CA SER A 427 -23.47 2.37 -3.31
C SER A 427 -24.42 2.09 -2.15
N SER A 428 -24.49 0.84 -1.68
CA SER A 428 -25.37 0.43 -0.57
C SER A 428 -25.04 1.14 0.76
N LYS A 429 -23.76 1.32 1.08
CA LYS A 429 -23.33 2.06 2.28
C LYS A 429 -23.55 3.56 2.11
N GLN A 430 -23.34 4.11 0.92
CA GLN A 430 -23.57 5.50 0.62
C GLN A 430 -25.06 5.87 0.74
N GLU A 431 -25.96 5.05 0.23
CA GLU A 431 -27.41 5.22 0.41
C GLU A 431 -27.81 5.20 1.89
N LYS A 432 -27.23 4.27 2.66
CA LYS A 432 -27.47 4.20 4.11
C LYS A 432 -26.96 5.45 4.84
N LEU A 433 -25.87 6.04 4.37
CA LEU A 433 -25.34 7.30 4.90
C LEU A 433 -26.27 8.47 4.56
N ILE A 434 -26.78 8.53 3.33
CA ILE A 434 -27.77 9.55 2.91
C ILE A 434 -29.02 9.48 3.80
N LYS A 435 -29.57 8.28 4.02
CA LYS A 435 -30.72 8.08 4.91
C LYS A 435 -30.45 8.58 6.33
N LEU A 436 -29.24 8.35 6.84
CA LEU A 436 -28.82 8.85 8.15
C LEU A 436 -28.73 10.39 8.17
N VAL A 437 -28.14 11.00 7.14
CA VAL A 437 -28.00 12.47 7.03
C VAL A 437 -29.37 13.14 6.94
N ASN A 438 -30.26 12.67 6.05
CA ASN A 438 -31.61 13.22 5.90
C ASN A 438 -32.38 13.17 7.22
N LYS A 439 -32.29 12.06 7.96
CA LYS A 439 -32.92 11.93 9.29
C LYS A 439 -32.37 12.94 10.31
N LEU A 440 -31.11 13.33 10.20
CA LEU A 440 -30.48 14.33 11.07
C LEU A 440 -30.83 15.76 10.64
N GLU A 441 -31.06 16.01 9.34
CA GLU A 441 -31.37 17.33 8.77
C GLU A 441 -32.85 17.71 8.88
N ASN A 442 -33.78 16.79 8.60
CA ASN A 442 -35.24 17.03 8.60
C ASN A 442 -35.83 17.48 9.95
N LYS A 443 -35.02 17.59 11.00
CA LYS A 443 -35.45 18.14 12.30
C LYS A 443 -35.16 19.64 12.44
N ASN A 444 -34.48 20.27 11.48
CA ASN A 444 -34.15 21.70 11.52
C ASN A 444 -35.04 22.58 10.62
N GLY A 445 -35.97 22.01 9.83
CA GLY A 445 -37.14 22.73 9.29
C GLY A 445 -38.35 22.42 10.19
N PHE A 446 -39.15 23.36 10.67
CA PHE A 446 -39.99 24.27 9.87
C PHE A 446 -40.38 23.59 8.57
N GLU A 447 -41.61 23.07 8.55
CA GLU A 447 -42.31 22.78 7.30
C GLU A 447 -42.14 23.99 6.39
N ILE A 448 -41.54 23.77 5.22
CA ILE A 448 -41.80 24.67 4.11
C ILE A 448 -43.24 24.31 3.71
N ILE A 449 -44.20 25.09 4.20
CA ILE A 449 -45.57 25.16 3.66
C ILE A 449 -45.48 25.83 2.29
#